data_AF-A0A1H9LQB8-F1
#
_entry.id   AF-A0A1H9LQB8-F1
#
_cell.length_a   1.000
_cell.length_b   1.000
_cell.length_c   1.000
_cell.angle_alpha   90.00
_cell.angle_beta   90.00
_cell.angle_gamma   90.00
#
_symmetry.space_group_name_H-M   'P 1'
#
loop_
_entity.id
_entity.type
_entity.pdbx_description
1 polymer ?
#
loop_
_entity_poly.entity_id
_entity_poly.type
_entity_poly.pdbx_seq_one_letter_code
_entity_poly.pdbx_strand_id
1 'polypeptide(L)'
;MSPDQPNTLEEPDELARHCPVCQTTFTIAGSTSRQIFCSPACREANRQHTPVRRICPVCTNEFTTDVSPRRIYCSAECRAIARTSTEHLEQRTCPTCQEGFEAPRTTRQIYCSPTCRRDADRQRGQERDEARARRLGETPSPPPLPELPPPPKPAHRTGGSRQVTAERDPLEPAATRNCPHCQQPVTIVALLATPEAARPAMPVRSPDIIPLRRTP
;
A
#
# COMPACT_ATOMS: atom_id res chain seq x y z
N MET A 1 42.48 -64.65 -16.77
CA MET A 1 42.44 -63.17 -16.92
C MET A 1 41.08 -62.84 -17.50
N SER A 2 40.14 -62.49 -16.62
CA SER A 2 38.80 -62.04 -17.01
C SER A 2 38.87 -60.53 -17.26
N PRO A 3 38.35 -59.99 -18.37
CA PRO A 3 38.28 -58.55 -18.54
C PRO A 3 37.10 -58.02 -17.73
N ASP A 4 37.40 -57.10 -16.82
CA ASP A 4 36.45 -56.22 -16.14
C ASP A 4 35.52 -55.54 -17.14
N GLN A 5 34.21 -55.76 -16.99
CA GLN A 5 33.21 -54.85 -17.56
C GLN A 5 33.07 -53.66 -16.61
N PRO A 6 33.36 -52.42 -17.03
CA PRO A 6 32.94 -51.27 -16.25
C PRO A 6 31.41 -51.17 -16.36
N ASN A 7 30.76 -51.51 -15.25
CA ASN A 7 29.36 -51.22 -15.00
C ASN A 7 29.24 -49.69 -14.90
N THR A 8 29.04 -49.03 -16.05
CA THR A 8 28.72 -47.61 -16.13
C THR A 8 27.39 -47.41 -15.45
N LEU A 9 27.44 -47.01 -14.17
CA LEU A 9 26.28 -46.48 -13.47
C LEU A 9 25.86 -45.22 -14.21
N GLU A 10 24.87 -45.36 -15.09
CA GLU A 10 24.14 -44.25 -15.67
C GLU A 10 23.47 -43.51 -14.51
N GLU A 11 24.15 -42.48 -14.02
CA GLU A 11 23.57 -41.47 -13.14
C GLU A 11 22.31 -40.95 -13.83
N PRO A 12 21.11 -41.20 -13.28
CA PRO A 12 19.89 -40.65 -13.86
C PRO A 12 20.01 -39.13 -13.78
N ASP A 13 20.09 -38.49 -14.94
CA ASP A 13 20.11 -37.03 -15.07
C ASP A 13 18.89 -36.48 -14.32
N GLU A 14 19.10 -36.00 -13.09
CA GLU A 14 18.04 -35.59 -12.16
C GLU A 14 17.17 -34.45 -12.74
N LEU A 15 17.63 -33.85 -13.84
CA LEU A 15 16.99 -32.78 -14.58
C LEU A 15 16.27 -33.26 -15.85
N ALA A 16 16.28 -34.57 -16.15
CA ALA A 16 15.55 -35.14 -17.27
C ALA A 16 14.05 -35.22 -16.99
N ARG A 17 13.25 -34.63 -17.87
CA ARG A 17 11.78 -34.71 -17.87
C ARG A 17 11.28 -35.22 -19.22
N HIS A 18 10.09 -35.81 -19.21
CA HIS A 18 9.44 -36.30 -20.42
C HIS A 18 8.42 -35.27 -20.91
N CYS A 19 8.42 -34.97 -22.21
CA CYS A 19 7.41 -34.09 -22.79
C CYS A 19 6.08 -34.83 -22.96
N PRO A 20 4.94 -34.33 -22.44
CA PRO A 20 3.66 -35.04 -22.56
C PRO A 20 3.09 -35.10 -24.00
N VAL A 21 3.65 -34.35 -24.94
CA VAL A 21 3.16 -34.26 -26.33
C VAL A 21 3.88 -35.21 -27.27
N CYS A 22 5.20 -35.29 -27.18
CA CYS A 22 6.03 -36.12 -28.07
C CYS A 22 6.81 -37.21 -27.33
N GLN A 23 6.65 -37.32 -26.01
CA GLN A 23 7.30 -38.30 -25.13
C GLN A 23 8.84 -38.25 -25.13
N THR A 24 9.44 -37.23 -25.76
CA THR A 24 10.90 -37.05 -25.75
C THR A 24 11.38 -36.63 -24.36
N THR A 25 12.50 -37.23 -23.94
CA THR A 25 13.26 -36.80 -22.77
C THR A 25 14.00 -35.51 -23.08
N PHE A 26 13.93 -34.55 -22.18
CA PHE A 26 14.62 -33.26 -22.29
C PHE A 26 15.13 -32.82 -20.93
N THR A 27 16.24 -32.09 -20.93
CA THR A 27 16.90 -31.59 -19.72
C THR A 27 16.41 -30.18 -19.39
N ILE A 28 15.98 -29.96 -18.15
CA ILE A 28 15.63 -28.63 -17.66
C ILE A 28 16.87 -27.88 -17.14
N ALA A 29 16.83 -26.54 -17.16
CA ALA A 29 17.95 -25.71 -16.68
C ALA A 29 18.19 -25.76 -15.16
N GLY A 30 17.29 -26.36 -14.38
CA GLY A 30 17.38 -26.47 -12.93
C GLY A 30 16.15 -27.13 -12.31
N SER A 31 16.29 -27.69 -11.12
CA SER A 31 15.22 -28.39 -10.40
C SER A 31 13.97 -27.54 -10.13
N THR A 32 14.14 -26.21 -10.04
CA THR A 32 13.04 -25.23 -9.87
C THR A 32 12.33 -24.86 -11.18
N SER A 33 12.80 -25.35 -12.33
CA SER A 33 12.20 -25.04 -13.62
C SER A 33 10.76 -25.55 -13.69
N ARG A 34 9.84 -24.67 -14.12
CA ARG A 34 8.45 -25.00 -14.43
C ARG A 34 8.26 -25.47 -15.88
N GLN A 35 9.35 -25.76 -16.59
CA GLN A 35 9.27 -26.24 -17.96
C GLN A 35 8.73 -27.68 -17.99
N ILE A 36 7.64 -27.86 -18.74
CA ILE A 36 6.93 -29.14 -18.92
C ILE A 36 7.13 -29.69 -20.34
N PHE A 37 7.39 -28.81 -21.31
CA PHE A 37 7.51 -29.16 -22.73
C PHE A 37 8.96 -29.05 -23.20
N CYS A 38 9.38 -29.95 -24.08
CA CYS A 38 10.72 -29.92 -24.68
C CYS A 38 10.92 -28.72 -25.63
N SER A 39 9.85 -28.18 -26.20
CA SER A 39 9.91 -27.10 -27.20
C SER A 39 8.68 -26.19 -27.20
N PRO A 40 8.79 -24.96 -27.75
CA PRO A 40 7.64 -24.10 -28.00
C PRO A 40 6.58 -24.74 -28.91
N ALA A 41 6.99 -25.60 -29.86
CA ALA A 41 6.07 -26.31 -30.74
C ALA A 41 5.22 -27.32 -29.97
N CYS A 42 5.83 -28.12 -29.07
CA CYS A 42 5.06 -29.02 -28.20
C CYS A 42 4.17 -28.26 -27.22
N ARG A 43 4.64 -27.12 -26.70
CA ARG A 43 3.80 -26.24 -25.87
C ARG A 43 2.58 -25.74 -26.64
N GLU A 44 2.74 -25.39 -27.92
CA GLU A 44 1.64 -24.88 -28.76
C GLU A 44 0.69 -26.00 -29.19
N ALA A 45 1.21 -27.18 -29.55
CA ALA A 45 0.38 -28.35 -29.81
C ALA A 45 -0.51 -28.71 -28.61
N ASN A 46 0.02 -28.58 -27.39
CA ASN A 46 -0.78 -28.76 -26.16
C ASN A 46 -1.74 -27.60 -25.87
N ARG A 47 -1.53 -26.42 -26.46
CA ARG A 47 -2.42 -25.25 -26.30
C ARG A 47 -3.63 -25.28 -27.24
N GLN A 48 -3.64 -26.15 -28.25
CA GLN A 48 -4.80 -26.33 -29.12
C GLN A 48 -5.97 -26.85 -28.28
N HIS A 49 -6.71 -25.91 -27.68
CA HIS A 49 -7.82 -26.19 -26.80
C HIS A 49 -8.93 -26.84 -27.63
N THR A 50 -9.24 -28.10 -27.32
CA THR A 50 -10.43 -28.77 -27.84
C THR A 50 -11.64 -27.88 -27.52
N PRO A 51 -12.44 -27.48 -28.51
CA PRO A 51 -13.58 -26.60 -28.28
C PRO A 51 -14.57 -27.32 -27.37
N VAL A 52 -14.80 -26.76 -26.17
CA VAL A 52 -15.75 -27.33 -25.21
C VAL A 52 -17.11 -26.69 -25.43
N ARG A 53 -18.14 -27.52 -25.65
CA ARG A 53 -19.55 -27.11 -25.70
C ARG A 53 -20.06 -26.80 -24.29
N ARG A 54 -20.74 -25.67 -24.12
CA ARG A 54 -21.30 -25.22 -22.84
C ARG A 54 -22.65 -24.56 -23.03
N ILE A 55 -23.43 -24.55 -21.95
CA ILE A 55 -24.72 -23.86 -21.88
C ILE A 55 -24.53 -22.60 -21.03
N CYS A 56 -24.99 -21.45 -21.52
CA CYS A 56 -24.92 -20.20 -20.79
C CYS A 56 -25.98 -20.20 -19.65
N PRO A 57 -25.62 -19.95 -18.38
CA PRO A 57 -26.59 -19.96 -17.29
C PRO A 57 -27.60 -18.79 -17.32
N VAL A 58 -27.35 -17.76 -18.13
CA VAL A 58 -28.22 -16.56 -18.20
C VAL A 58 -29.27 -16.67 -19.30
N CYS A 59 -28.88 -17.10 -20.49
CA CYS A 59 -29.76 -17.16 -21.66
C CYS A 59 -30.02 -18.58 -22.17
N THR A 60 -29.51 -19.59 -21.45
CA THR A 60 -29.66 -21.04 -21.72
C THR A 60 -29.22 -21.52 -23.12
N ASN A 61 -28.64 -20.64 -23.94
CA ASN A 61 -28.13 -20.99 -25.26
C ASN A 61 -26.82 -21.78 -25.18
N GLU A 62 -26.67 -22.73 -26.11
CA GLU A 62 -25.42 -23.46 -26.33
C GLU A 62 -24.38 -22.57 -27.01
N PHE A 63 -23.12 -22.65 -26.56
CA PHE A 63 -22.00 -21.96 -27.17
C PHE A 63 -20.71 -22.80 -27.04
N THR A 64 -19.78 -22.59 -27.96
CA THR A 64 -18.46 -23.22 -27.95
C THR A 64 -17.41 -22.25 -27.42
N THR A 65 -16.43 -22.80 -26.70
CA THR A 65 -15.29 -22.02 -26.18
C THR A 65 -13.98 -22.67 -26.63
N ASP A 66 -13.22 -21.91 -27.41
CA ASP A 66 -11.89 -22.20 -27.95
C ASP A 66 -10.79 -21.50 -27.13
N VAL A 67 -11.08 -20.30 -26.61
CA VAL A 67 -10.06 -19.45 -25.96
C VAL A 67 -9.75 -19.86 -24.52
N SER A 68 -10.75 -20.32 -23.76
CA SER A 68 -10.54 -20.63 -22.35
C SER A 68 -11.56 -21.65 -21.83
N PRO A 69 -11.09 -22.76 -21.24
CA PRO A 69 -11.96 -23.71 -20.54
C PRO A 69 -12.60 -23.10 -19.28
N ARG A 70 -12.33 -21.83 -18.93
CA ARG A 70 -12.96 -21.13 -17.80
C ARG A 70 -14.07 -20.16 -18.22
N ARG A 71 -14.35 -19.98 -19.51
CA ARG A 71 -15.46 -19.13 -19.94
C ARG A 71 -16.81 -19.81 -19.64
N ILE A 72 -17.66 -19.14 -18.87
CA ILE A 72 -18.97 -19.66 -18.41
C ILE A 72 -20.13 -19.04 -19.21
N TYR A 73 -19.97 -17.81 -19.69
CA TYR A 73 -21.03 -17.05 -20.37
C TYR A 73 -20.78 -16.94 -21.88
N CYS A 74 -21.86 -17.02 -22.67
CA CYS A 74 -21.80 -16.92 -24.12
C CYS A 74 -21.38 -15.53 -24.61
N SER A 75 -21.74 -14.45 -23.91
CA SER A 75 -21.44 -13.06 -24.29
C SER A 75 -21.00 -12.19 -23.10
N ALA A 76 -20.47 -11.01 -23.40
CA ALA A 76 -20.16 -10.00 -22.39
C ALA A 76 -21.43 -9.49 -21.67
N GLU A 77 -22.56 -9.43 -22.39
CA GLU A 77 -23.87 -9.04 -21.85
C GLU A 77 -24.36 -10.06 -20.82
N CYS A 78 -24.35 -11.35 -21.16
CA CYS A 78 -24.71 -12.41 -20.22
C CYS A 78 -23.78 -12.41 -19.00
N ARG A 79 -22.50 -12.09 -19.19
CA ARG A 79 -21.57 -11.91 -18.07
C ARG A 79 -21.94 -10.72 -17.18
N ALA A 80 -22.38 -9.60 -17.77
CA ALA A 80 -22.81 -8.43 -17.01
C ALA A 80 -24.09 -8.73 -16.21
N ILE A 81 -25.09 -9.32 -16.85
CA ILE A 81 -26.36 -9.73 -16.22
C ILE A 81 -26.11 -10.67 -15.05
N ALA A 82 -25.25 -11.68 -15.23
CA ALA A 82 -24.90 -12.59 -14.14
C ALA A 82 -24.19 -11.87 -12.98
N ARG A 83 -23.38 -10.84 -13.24
CA ARG A 83 -22.68 -10.10 -12.18
C ARG A 83 -23.58 -9.12 -11.43
N THR A 84 -24.67 -8.68 -12.05
CA THR A 84 -25.63 -7.75 -11.46
C THR A 84 -26.88 -8.44 -10.93
N SER A 85 -27.00 -9.77 -11.09
CA SER A 85 -28.12 -10.51 -10.54
C SER A 85 -28.07 -10.51 -9.02
N THR A 86 -29.24 -10.47 -8.38
CA THR A 86 -29.39 -10.48 -6.93
C THR A 86 -28.77 -11.72 -6.27
N GLU A 87 -28.74 -12.86 -6.97
CA GLU A 87 -28.08 -14.09 -6.49
C GLU A 87 -26.57 -13.93 -6.29
N HIS A 88 -25.93 -13.10 -7.11
CA HIS A 88 -24.50 -12.82 -7.02
C HIS A 88 -24.16 -11.72 -6.02
N LEU A 89 -25.16 -10.97 -5.55
CA LEU A 89 -25.03 -9.98 -4.50
C LEU A 89 -25.33 -10.60 -3.13
N GLU A 90 -24.69 -10.09 -2.10
CA GLU A 90 -25.01 -10.39 -0.72
C GLU A 90 -24.98 -9.12 0.12
N GLN A 91 -25.83 -9.10 1.14
CA GLN A 91 -25.88 -8.02 2.10
C GLN A 91 -24.75 -8.20 3.11
N ARG A 92 -23.90 -7.18 3.25
CA ARG A 92 -22.83 -7.11 4.26
C ARG A 92 -23.01 -5.86 5.11
N THR A 93 -22.50 -5.90 6.33
CA THR A 93 -22.51 -4.72 7.22
C THR A 93 -21.13 -4.06 7.21
N CYS A 94 -21.08 -2.76 6.99
CA CYS A 94 -19.83 -2.01 6.99
C CYS A 94 -19.34 -1.82 8.44
N PRO A 95 -18.11 -2.22 8.79
CA PRO A 95 -17.61 -2.07 10.16
C PRO A 95 -17.37 -0.62 10.58
N THR A 96 -17.27 0.32 9.62
CA THR A 96 -16.99 1.74 9.90
C THR A 96 -18.25 2.54 10.23
N CYS A 97 -19.30 2.40 9.41
CA CYS A 97 -20.55 3.15 9.58
C CYS A 97 -21.71 2.29 10.10
N GLN A 98 -21.51 0.97 10.25
CA GLN A 98 -22.51 -0.01 10.69
C GLN A 98 -23.74 -0.15 9.77
N GLU A 99 -23.74 0.52 8.62
CA GLU A 99 -24.79 0.41 7.61
C GLU A 99 -24.63 -0.86 6.77
N GLY A 100 -25.77 -1.43 6.37
CA GLY A 100 -25.83 -2.52 5.41
C GLY A 100 -25.54 -2.04 3.99
N PHE A 101 -24.80 -2.84 3.21
CA PHE A 101 -24.53 -2.58 1.80
C PHE A 101 -24.52 -3.88 0.99
N GLU A 102 -24.84 -3.77 -0.30
CA GLU A 102 -24.79 -4.89 -1.24
C GLU A 102 -23.38 -5.03 -1.83
N ALA A 103 -22.85 -6.25 -1.80
CA ALA A 103 -21.54 -6.57 -2.37
C ALA A 103 -21.59 -7.87 -3.18
N PRO A 104 -20.81 -7.99 -4.28
CA PRO A 104 -20.68 -9.26 -4.97
C PRO A 104 -20.06 -10.33 -4.06
N ARG A 105 -20.66 -11.53 -4.00
CA ARG A 105 -20.16 -12.68 -3.21
C ARG A 105 -18.72 -13.07 -3.56
N THR A 106 -18.34 -12.86 -4.82
CA THR A 106 -17.00 -13.16 -5.34
C THR A 106 -15.94 -12.18 -4.87
N THR A 107 -16.34 -10.97 -4.47
CA THR A 107 -15.43 -9.91 -4.06
C THR A 107 -15.36 -9.84 -2.53
N ARG A 108 -14.14 -9.75 -1.98
CA ARG A 108 -13.92 -9.54 -0.54
C ARG A 108 -14.09 -8.07 -0.13
N GLN A 109 -15.14 -7.40 -0.63
CA GLN A 109 -15.43 -6.02 -0.26
C GLN A 109 -15.99 -5.96 1.17
N ILE A 110 -15.23 -5.31 2.07
CA ILE A 110 -15.57 -5.21 3.51
C ILE A 110 -16.31 -3.90 3.83
N TYR A 111 -15.99 -2.84 3.10
CA TYR A 111 -16.53 -1.50 3.36
C TYR A 111 -17.57 -1.11 2.31
N CYS A 112 -18.61 -0.40 2.73
CA CYS A 112 -19.66 0.11 1.84
C CYS A 112 -19.11 1.11 0.81
N SER A 113 -18.02 1.81 1.13
CA SER A 113 -17.48 2.87 0.28
C SER A 113 -15.96 3.07 0.46
N PRO A 114 -15.31 3.73 -0.51
CA PRO A 114 -13.90 4.12 -0.38
C PRO A 114 -13.62 5.06 0.80
N THR A 115 -14.61 5.86 1.23
CA THR A 115 -14.47 6.72 2.41
C THR A 115 -14.39 5.89 3.68
N CYS A 116 -15.35 4.98 3.90
CA CYS A 116 -15.34 4.07 5.04
C CYS A 116 -14.08 3.20 5.11
N ARG A 117 -13.54 2.81 3.95
CA ARG A 117 -12.23 2.14 3.87
C ARG A 117 -11.10 3.02 4.40
N ARG A 118 -10.99 4.26 3.91
CA ARG A 118 -9.96 5.22 4.36
C ARG A 118 -10.09 5.55 5.84
N ASP A 119 -11.31 5.67 6.34
CA ASP A 119 -11.57 5.95 7.76
C ASP A 119 -11.12 4.78 8.64
N ALA A 120 -11.45 3.54 8.24
CA ALA A 120 -10.95 2.35 8.93
C ALA A 120 -9.42 2.23 8.86
N ASP A 121 -8.80 2.59 7.72
CA ASP A 121 -7.34 2.60 7.57
C ASP A 121 -6.70 3.63 8.52
N ARG A 122 -7.30 4.83 8.64
CA ARG A 122 -6.88 5.89 9.56
C ARG A 122 -6.99 5.45 11.02
N GLN A 123 -8.12 4.85 11.41
CA GLN A 123 -8.34 4.35 12.77
C GLN A 123 -7.31 3.27 13.13
N ARG A 124 -7.06 2.30 12.24
CA ARG A 124 -6.00 1.30 12.47
C ARG A 124 -4.60 1.92 12.56
N GLY A 125 -4.37 3.04 11.87
CA GLY A 125 -3.16 3.85 12.02
C GLY A 125 -3.03 4.42 13.42
N GLN A 126 -4.07 5.12 13.88
CA GLN A 126 -4.14 5.69 15.22
C GLN A 126 -3.95 4.63 16.31
N GLU A 127 -4.64 3.49 16.21
CA GLU A 127 -4.48 2.38 17.17
C GLU A 127 -3.04 1.85 17.22
N ARG A 128 -2.36 1.76 16.07
CA ARG A 128 -0.94 1.34 16.02
C ARG A 128 -0.02 2.39 16.63
N ASP A 129 -0.29 3.66 16.39
CA ASP A 129 0.50 4.78 16.91
C ASP A 129 0.29 4.92 18.42
N GLU A 130 -0.94 4.79 18.91
CA GLU A 130 -1.25 4.71 20.34
C GLU A 130 -0.58 3.50 21.00
N ALA A 131 -0.62 2.33 20.36
CA ALA A 131 0.07 1.14 20.88
C ALA A 131 1.60 1.32 20.89
N ARG A 132 2.16 2.08 19.93
CA ARG A 132 3.58 2.48 19.94
C ARG A 132 3.86 3.44 21.09
N ALA A 133 3.05 4.47 21.27
CA ALA A 133 3.18 5.47 22.32
C ALA A 133 3.12 4.82 23.71
N ARG A 134 2.14 3.91 23.93
CA ARG A 134 2.04 3.08 25.15
C ARG A 134 3.31 2.27 25.44
N ARG A 135 3.96 1.71 24.42
CA ARG A 135 5.23 0.96 24.57
C ARG A 135 6.41 1.86 24.89
N LEU A 136 6.42 3.09 24.40
CA LEU A 136 7.49 4.07 24.62
C LEU A 136 7.31 4.89 25.91
N GLY A 137 6.20 4.69 26.64
CA GLY A 137 5.86 5.52 27.80
C GLY A 137 5.40 6.94 27.43
N GLU A 138 5.23 7.21 26.14
CA GLU A 138 4.61 8.43 25.63
C GLU A 138 3.10 8.24 25.77
N THR A 139 2.49 8.78 26.83
CA THR A 139 1.03 8.86 26.88
C THR A 139 0.56 9.69 25.68
N PRO A 140 -0.33 9.17 24.81
CA PRO A 140 -0.90 9.99 23.75
C PRO A 140 -1.57 11.20 24.40
N SER A 141 -1.29 12.39 23.86
CA SER A 141 -1.93 13.64 24.30
C SER A 141 -3.43 13.43 24.40
N PRO A 142 -4.08 13.86 25.51
CA PRO A 142 -5.53 13.74 25.63
C PRO A 142 -6.21 14.45 24.44
N PRO A 143 -7.40 13.99 24.03
CA PRO A 143 -8.19 14.70 23.02
C PRO A 143 -8.38 16.15 23.47
N PRO A 144 -8.48 17.12 22.54
CA PRO A 144 -8.76 18.50 22.92
C PRO A 144 -10.03 18.49 23.77
N LEU A 145 -9.91 19.03 24.99
CA LEU A 145 -11.03 19.23 25.90
C LEU A 145 -12.17 19.93 25.13
N PRO A 146 -13.44 19.61 25.43
CA PRO A 146 -14.57 20.33 24.86
C PRO A 146 -14.32 21.83 25.00
N GLU A 147 -14.24 22.52 23.86
CA GLU A 147 -14.03 23.96 23.83
C GLU A 147 -15.16 24.62 24.61
N LEU A 148 -14.82 25.19 25.77
CA LEU A 148 -15.77 25.94 26.57
C LEU A 148 -16.39 27.02 25.67
N PRO A 149 -17.72 27.22 25.74
CA PRO A 149 -18.40 28.19 24.89
C PRO A 149 -17.73 29.56 25.04
N PRO A 150 -17.53 30.29 23.93
CA PRO A 150 -16.82 31.56 23.97
C PRO A 150 -17.56 32.53 24.91
N PRO A 151 -16.84 33.32 25.73
CA PRO A 151 -17.48 34.31 26.59
C PRO A 151 -18.28 35.30 25.74
N PRO A 152 -19.44 35.79 26.23
CA PRO A 152 -20.26 36.73 25.48
C PRO A 152 -19.44 38.00 25.18
N LYS A 153 -19.46 38.40 23.91
CA LYS A 153 -18.76 39.58 23.41
C LYS A 153 -19.27 40.83 24.15
N PRO A 154 -18.39 41.67 24.74
CA PRO A 154 -18.83 42.93 25.30
C PRO A 154 -19.32 43.86 24.18
N ALA A 155 -20.43 44.54 24.45
CA ALA A 155 -21.07 45.46 23.53
C ALA A 155 -20.10 46.55 23.05
N HIS A 156 -20.13 46.79 21.75
CA HIS A 156 -19.39 47.84 21.07
C HIS A 156 -19.58 49.21 21.75
N ARG A 157 -18.50 49.77 22.28
CA ARG A 157 -18.37 51.22 22.43
C ARG A 157 -17.45 51.73 21.34
N THR A 158 -18.03 52.57 20.48
CA THR A 158 -17.36 53.47 19.56
C THR A 158 -16.45 54.42 20.35
N GLY A 159 -15.18 54.52 19.93
CA GLY A 159 -14.21 55.44 20.50
C GLY A 159 -12.80 55.07 20.05
N GLY A 160 -12.30 55.77 19.03
CA GLY A 160 -10.94 55.59 18.55
C GLY A 160 -9.92 55.96 19.63
N SER A 161 -8.92 55.10 19.83
CA SER A 161 -7.63 55.51 20.36
C SER A 161 -6.56 54.49 19.93
N ARG A 162 -5.77 54.94 18.96
CA ARG A 162 -4.35 54.60 18.70
C ARG A 162 -3.82 53.36 19.43
N GLN A 163 -3.59 52.30 18.67
CA GLN A 163 -2.66 51.25 19.06
C GLN A 163 -1.27 51.90 19.24
N VAL A 164 -0.86 52.06 20.50
CA VAL A 164 0.56 52.21 20.82
C VAL A 164 1.14 50.80 20.73
N THR A 165 1.80 50.52 19.61
CA THR A 165 2.76 49.44 19.51
C THR A 165 3.82 49.67 20.60
N ALA A 166 3.78 48.87 21.66
CA ALA A 166 4.88 48.79 22.60
C ALA A 166 6.05 48.15 21.85
N GLU A 167 6.96 49.00 21.38
CA GLU A 167 8.26 48.63 20.86
C GLU A 167 9.03 47.96 22.01
N ARG A 168 9.14 46.63 21.95
CA ARG A 168 9.95 45.87 22.90
C ARG A 168 11.42 46.10 22.58
N ASP A 169 12.15 46.57 23.57
CA ASP A 169 13.59 46.79 23.52
C ASP A 169 14.32 45.49 23.09
N PRO A 170 15.15 45.49 22.03
CA PRO A 170 15.79 44.29 21.49
C PRO A 170 16.75 43.55 22.42
N LEU A 171 16.97 44.06 23.64
CA LEU A 171 17.90 43.51 24.62
C LEU A 171 17.22 42.89 25.84
N GLU A 172 15.88 42.74 25.84
CA GLU A 172 15.20 42.05 26.93
C GLU A 172 15.54 40.54 26.93
N PRO A 173 15.96 39.97 28.08
CA PRO A 173 16.38 38.58 28.16
C PRO A 173 15.22 37.61 27.92
N ALA A 174 15.38 36.73 26.93
CA ALA A 174 14.32 35.82 26.47
C ALA A 174 13.96 34.73 27.50
N ALA A 175 14.92 34.32 28.34
CA ALA A 175 14.70 33.46 29.51
C ALA A 175 15.96 33.38 30.39
N THR A 176 15.80 33.21 31.70
CA THR A 176 16.88 32.88 32.63
C THR A 176 16.75 31.43 33.12
N ARG A 177 17.85 30.69 33.16
CA ARG A 177 17.92 29.32 33.70
C ARG A 177 19.18 29.12 34.53
N ASN A 178 19.07 28.35 35.61
CA ASN A 178 20.24 28.03 36.44
C ASN A 178 21.11 26.97 35.77
N CYS A 179 22.42 27.18 35.76
CA CYS A 179 23.39 26.23 35.20
C CYS A 179 23.33 24.90 35.99
N PRO A 180 23.21 23.74 35.32
CA PRO A 180 23.11 22.45 36.01
C PRO A 180 24.38 22.06 36.78
N HIS A 181 25.51 22.74 36.58
CA HIS A 181 26.79 22.42 37.22
C HIS A 181 27.08 23.24 38.48
N CYS A 182 26.71 24.52 38.50
CA CYS A 182 26.99 25.42 39.63
C CYS A 182 25.74 26.13 40.18
N GLN A 183 24.56 25.86 39.62
CA GLN A 183 23.25 26.43 40.00
C GLN A 183 23.16 27.97 39.98
N GLN A 184 24.14 28.65 39.38
CA GLN A 184 24.10 30.09 39.17
C GLN A 184 23.18 30.45 37.99
N PRO A 185 22.49 31.60 38.03
CA PRO A 185 21.58 32.02 36.98
C PRO A 185 22.34 32.38 35.71
N VAL A 186 21.91 31.82 34.58
CA VAL A 186 22.44 32.10 33.24
C VAL A 186 21.32 32.68 32.39
N THR A 187 21.61 33.79 31.71
CA THR A 187 20.67 34.49 30.85
C THR A 187 20.81 34.02 29.41
N ILE A 188 19.73 33.51 28.82
CA ILE A 188 19.68 33.08 27.42
C ILE A 188 19.16 34.24 26.59
N VAL A 189 20.03 34.80 25.75
CA VAL A 189 19.68 35.86 24.80
C VAL A 189 19.38 35.21 23.46
N ALA A 190 18.15 35.34 22.98
CA ALA A 190 17.77 34.87 21.66
C ALA A 190 18.16 35.94 20.63
N LEU A 191 19.31 35.75 19.97
CA LEU A 191 19.66 36.59 18.82
C LEU A 191 18.71 36.21 17.67
N LEU A 192 17.78 37.11 17.36
CA LEU A 192 16.91 37.01 16.20
C LEU A 192 17.76 37.17 14.93
N ALA A 193 18.41 36.10 14.48
CA ALA A 193 18.97 36.05 13.15
C ALA A 193 17.80 35.93 12.15
N THR A 194 17.70 36.90 11.24
CA THR A 194 16.76 36.81 10.12
C THR A 194 17.09 35.57 9.27
N PRO A 195 16.09 34.91 8.65
CA PRO A 195 16.30 33.69 7.88
C PRO A 195 17.27 33.86 6.69
N GLU A 196 17.49 35.09 6.22
CA GLU A 196 18.52 35.44 5.23
C GLU A 196 19.94 35.07 5.70
N ALA A 197 20.27 35.26 6.98
CA ALA A 197 21.62 35.04 7.54
C ALA A 197 21.93 33.57 7.82
N ALA A 198 20.91 32.70 7.87
CA ALA A 198 21.06 31.26 8.13
C ALA A 198 21.20 30.42 6.85
N ARG A 199 21.21 31.04 5.65
CA ARG A 199 21.44 30.33 4.40
C ARG A 199 22.94 30.10 4.19
N PRO A 200 23.43 28.85 4.19
CA PRO A 200 24.79 28.60 3.74
C PRO A 200 24.90 28.99 2.26
N ALA A 201 25.77 29.96 1.97
CA ALA A 201 26.14 30.28 0.60
C ALA A 201 26.94 29.09 0.03
N MET A 202 26.27 28.22 -0.71
CA MET A 202 26.92 27.13 -1.43
C MET A 202 27.78 27.75 -2.55
N PRO A 203 29.10 27.54 -2.57
CA PRO A 203 29.90 27.96 -3.71
C PRO A 203 29.41 27.22 -4.96
N VAL A 204 28.91 27.98 -5.92
CA VAL A 204 28.43 27.49 -7.22
C VAL A 204 29.64 27.07 -8.05
N ARG A 205 30.15 25.87 -7.78
CA ARG A 205 31.08 25.02 -8.57
C ARG A 205 32.03 24.30 -7.61
N SER A 206 31.53 23.23 -6.99
CA SER A 206 32.39 22.08 -6.68
C SER A 206 31.94 20.93 -7.59
N PRO A 207 32.84 20.30 -8.37
CA PRO A 207 32.47 19.25 -9.33
C PRO A 207 32.04 17.92 -8.70
N ASP A 208 32.08 17.78 -7.37
CA ASP A 208 31.93 16.49 -6.68
C ASP A 208 30.53 16.21 -6.09
N ILE A 209 29.52 17.05 -6.33
CA ILE A 209 28.17 16.80 -5.81
C ILE A 209 27.29 16.22 -6.93
N ILE A 210 27.15 14.89 -6.94
CA ILE A 210 26.23 14.18 -7.84
C ILE A 210 24.85 14.05 -7.15
N PRO A 211 23.80 14.74 -7.63
CA PRO A 211 22.47 14.59 -7.05
C PRO A 211 21.84 13.26 -7.47
N LEU A 212 21.52 12.41 -6.49
CA LEU A 212 20.79 11.16 -6.70
C LEU A 212 19.36 11.46 -7.16
N ARG A 213 19.10 11.27 -8.46
CA ARG A 213 17.76 11.30 -9.03
C ARG A 213 16.98 10.09 -8.54
N ARG A 214 15.84 10.31 -7.88
CA ARG A 214 14.82 9.27 -7.70
C ARG A 214 14.02 9.16 -9.01
N THR A 215 14.10 8.00 -9.65
CA THR A 215 13.32 7.66 -10.85
C THR A 215 11.83 7.50 -10.50
N PRO A 216 10.92 7.84 -11.44
CA PRO A 216 9.47 7.69 -11.27
C PRO A 216 9.02 6.23 -11.25
#